data_AF-A0A6H3NR29-F1
#
_entry.id   AF-A0A6H3NR29-F1
#
_cell.length_a   1.000
_cell.length_b   1.000
_cell.length_c   1.000
_cell.angle_alpha   90.00
_cell.angle_beta   90.00
_cell.angle_gamma   90.00
#
_symmetry.space_group_name_H-M   'P 1'
#
loop_
_entity.id
_entity.type
_entity.pdbx_description
1 polymer ?
#
loop_
_entity_poly.entity_id
_entity_poly.type
_entity_poly.pdbx_seq_one_letter_code
_entity_poly.pdbx_strand_id
1 'polypeptide(L)' 'MRISETKDELIKQLRIQIRMQGLSVRDVAIETGVSKTSIQNLLTMNPPKVSLEILLHIAKIYNVPYRFEHTRKN' A
#
# COMPACT_ATOMS: atom_id res chain seq x y z
N MET A 1 15.63 0.81 0.89
CA MET A 1 14.39 0.28 0.28
C MET A 1 14.47 0.45 -1.22
N ARG A 2 13.98 -0.51 -2.01
CA ARG A 2 13.89 -0.38 -3.47
C ARG A 2 12.69 0.49 -3.84
N ILE A 3 12.82 1.32 -4.87
CA ILE A 3 11.70 2.09 -5.41
C ILE A 3 10.75 1.10 -6.09
N SER A 4 9.46 1.16 -5.76
CA SER A 4 8.45 0.34 -6.43
C SER A 4 8.07 0.97 -7.76
N GLU A 5 8.23 0.25 -8.86
CA GLU A 5 7.90 0.73 -10.22
C GLU A 5 6.58 0.16 -10.73
N THR A 6 6.14 -0.96 -10.13
CA THR A 6 4.86 -1.61 -10.45
C THR A 6 3.90 -1.64 -9.26
N LYS A 7 2.61 -1.81 -9.54
CA LYS A 7 1.57 -1.92 -8.51
C LYS A 7 1.84 -3.13 -7.60
N ASP A 8 2.26 -4.25 -8.16
CA ASP A 8 2.53 -5.48 -7.43
C ASP A 8 3.75 -5.37 -6.51
N GLU A 9 4.81 -4.69 -6.95
CA GLU A 9 5.94 -4.37 -6.10
C GLU A 9 5.53 -3.47 -4.94
N LEU A 10 4.74 -2.44 -5.19
CA LEU A 10 4.26 -1.55 -4.15
C LEU A 10 3.44 -2.31 -3.11
N ILE A 11 2.53 -3.18 -3.55
CA ILE A 11 1.75 -4.06 -2.67
C ILE A 11 2.67 -4.93 -1.81
N LYS A 12 3.71 -5.55 -2.41
CA LYS A 12 4.66 -6.39 -1.68
C LYS A 12 5.42 -5.57 -0.63
N GLN A 13 5.94 -4.39 -0.98
CA GLN A 13 6.65 -3.52 -0.06
C GLN A 13 5.75 -3.05 1.10
N LEU A 14 4.53 -2.64 0.81
CA LEU A 14 3.55 -2.24 1.83
C LEU A 14 3.25 -3.39 2.81
N ARG A 15 3.02 -4.61 2.30
CA ARG A 15 2.79 -5.80 3.14
C ARG A 15 3.97 -6.10 4.05
N ILE A 16 5.18 -6.03 3.50
CA ILE A 16 6.41 -6.25 4.29
C ILE A 16 6.52 -5.21 5.38
N GLN A 17 6.34 -3.92 5.04
CA GLN A 17 6.47 -2.82 5.99
C GLN A 17 5.46 -2.93 7.13
N ILE A 18 4.18 -3.19 6.82
CA ILE A 18 3.13 -3.38 7.83
C ILE A 18 3.45 -4.58 8.75
N ARG A 19 3.91 -5.70 8.17
CA ARG A 19 4.27 -6.90 8.95
C ARG A 19 5.51 -6.68 9.83
N MET A 20 6.51 -5.95 9.35
CA MET A 20 7.72 -5.64 10.12
C MET A 20 7.42 -4.80 11.36
N GLN A 21 6.40 -3.94 11.29
CA GLN A 21 5.96 -3.13 12.43
C GLN A 21 5.03 -3.89 13.39
N GLY A 22 4.61 -5.12 13.03
CA GLY A 22 3.70 -5.93 13.85
C GLY A 22 2.30 -5.33 13.98
N LEU A 23 1.90 -4.44 13.06
CA LEU A 23 0.62 -3.73 13.15
C LEU A 23 -0.55 -4.64 12.77
N SER A 24 -1.66 -4.51 13.49
CA SER A 24 -2.92 -5.15 13.12
C SER A 24 -3.62 -4.38 12.00
N VAL A 25 -4.59 -5.03 11.34
CA VAL A 25 -5.48 -4.38 10.36
C VAL A 25 -6.15 -3.12 10.94
N ARG A 26 -6.46 -3.13 12.24
CA ARG A 26 -7.08 -2.00 12.92
C ARG A 26 -6.10 -0.83 13.07
N ASP A 27 -4.86 -1.11 13.44
CA ASP A 27 -3.85 -0.06 13.67
C ASP A 27 -3.55 0.66 12.37
N VAL A 28 -3.31 -0.10 11.30
CA VAL A 28 -3.11 0.46 9.96
C VAL A 28 -4.32 1.27 9.51
N ALA A 29 -5.54 0.78 9.72
CA ALA A 29 -6.75 1.53 9.35
C ALA A 29 -6.87 2.88 10.09
N ILE A 30 -6.47 2.92 11.36
CA ILE A 30 -6.47 4.15 12.16
C ILE A 30 -5.37 5.10 11.69
N GLU A 31 -4.14 4.60 11.54
CA GLU A 31 -2.98 5.40 11.12
C GLU A 31 -3.16 5.97 9.72
N THR A 32 -3.70 5.19 8.79
CA THR A 32 -3.87 5.63 7.41
C THR A 32 -5.22 6.26 7.12
N GLY A 33 -6.19 6.19 8.03
CA GLY A 33 -7.57 6.63 7.78
C GLY A 33 -8.28 5.83 6.67
N VAL A 34 -7.75 4.65 6.31
CA VAL A 34 -8.31 3.78 5.26
C VAL A 34 -9.24 2.76 5.92
N SER A 35 -10.32 2.38 5.22
CA SER A 35 -11.25 1.40 5.77
C SER A 35 -10.58 0.07 6.15
N LYS A 36 -11.00 -0.54 7.26
CA LYS A 36 -10.50 -1.86 7.69
C LYS A 36 -10.63 -2.92 6.59
N THR A 37 -11.71 -2.87 5.81
CA THR A 37 -11.93 -3.78 4.67
C THR A 37 -10.87 -3.61 3.59
N SER A 38 -10.50 -2.37 3.24
CA SER A 38 -9.44 -2.11 2.26
C SER A 38 -8.07 -2.57 2.76
N ILE A 39 -7.76 -2.37 4.04
CA ILE A 39 -6.52 -2.88 4.66
C ILE A 39 -6.52 -4.41 4.70
N GLN A 40 -7.63 -5.04 5.08
CA GLN A 40 -7.80 -6.49 5.04
C GLN A 40 -7.54 -7.03 3.64
N ASN A 41 -8.19 -6.46 2.62
CA ASN A 41 -7.98 -6.83 1.21
C ASN A 41 -6.53 -6.64 0.77
N LEU A 42 -5.87 -5.55 1.21
CA LEU A 42 -4.46 -5.32 0.96
C LEU A 42 -3.60 -6.43 1.54
N LEU A 43 -3.88 -6.92 2.75
CA LEU A 43 -3.00 -7.85 3.46
C LEU A 43 -3.25 -9.34 3.12
N THR A 44 -4.48 -9.73 2.78
CA THR A 44 -4.85 -11.16 2.65
C THR A 44 -5.28 -11.62 1.26
N MET A 45 -5.74 -10.74 0.36
CA MET A 45 -6.21 -11.19 -0.98
C MET A 45 -5.07 -11.27 -2.00
N ASN A 46 -5.17 -12.18 -2.98
CA ASN A 46 -4.25 -12.23 -4.12
C ASN A 46 -5.03 -12.45 -5.45
N PRO A 47 -5.15 -11.44 -6.34
CA PRO A 47 -4.64 -10.08 -6.21
C PRO A 47 -5.47 -9.24 -5.20
N PRO A 48 -4.89 -8.21 -4.56
CA PRO A 48 -5.62 -7.37 -3.63
C PRO A 48 -6.65 -6.49 -4.33
N LYS A 49 -7.87 -6.49 -3.80
CA LYS A 49 -8.97 -5.63 -4.27
C LYS A 49 -8.88 -4.24 -3.62
N VAL A 50 -7.87 -3.47 -4.05
CA VAL A 50 -7.56 -2.12 -3.55
C VAL A 50 -7.16 -1.20 -4.73
N SER A 51 -7.66 0.04 -4.72
CA SER A 51 -7.36 1.05 -5.75
C SER A 51 -5.92 1.53 -5.65
N LEU A 52 -5.37 2.05 -6.76
CA LEU A 52 -4.02 2.61 -6.76
C LEU A 52 -3.92 3.80 -5.79
N GLU A 53 -4.93 4.68 -5.75
CA GLU A 53 -4.97 5.83 -4.86
C GLU A 53 -4.80 5.46 -3.38
N ILE A 54 -5.47 4.38 -2.93
CA ILE A 54 -5.32 3.87 -1.56
C ILE A 54 -3.89 3.35 -1.34
N LEU A 55 -3.31 2.64 -2.30
CA LEU A 55 -1.93 2.15 -2.19
C LEU A 55 -0.94 3.31 -2.07
N LEU A 56 -1.09 4.36 -2.89
CA LEU A 56 -0.24 5.55 -2.84
C LEU A 56 -0.38 6.30 -1.52
N HIS A 57 -1.61 6.42 -1.01
CA HIS A 57 -1.89 7.06 0.27
C HIS A 57 -1.18 6.35 1.43
N ILE A 58 -1.35 5.02 1.52
CA ILE A 58 -0.67 4.18 2.51
C ILE A 58 0.85 4.28 2.35
N ALA A 59 1.35 4.25 1.11
CA ALA A 59 2.78 4.35 0.83
C ALA A 59 3.40 5.66 1.30
N LYS A 60 2.69 6.79 1.16
CA LYS A 60 3.15 8.08 1.69
C LYS A 60 3.27 8.05 3.22
N ILE A 61 2.27 7.51 3.92
CA ILE A 61 2.27 7.46 5.39
C ILE A 61 3.41 6.59 5.93
N TYR A 62 3.64 5.44 5.31
CA TYR A 62 4.71 4.52 5.70
C TYR A 62 6.07 4.82 5.05
N ASN A 63 6.20 5.94 4.34
CA ASN A 63 7.41 6.35 3.60
C ASN A 63 7.97 5.25 2.68
N VAL A 64 7.09 4.49 2.04
CA VAL A 64 7.46 3.46 1.06
C VAL A 64 7.69 4.14 -0.30
N PRO A 65 8.91 4.10 -0.85
CA PRO A 65 9.23 4.80 -2.09
C PRO A 65 8.60 4.12 -3.30
N TYR A 66 7.98 4.91 -4.17
CA TYR A 66 7.38 4.46 -5.41
C TYR A 66 7.62 5.47 -6.54
N ARG A 67 7.68 4.97 -7.77
CA ARG A 67 7.75 5.78 -8.99
C ARG A 67 6.90 5.11 -10.04
N PHE A 68 5.68 5.62 -10.21
CA PHE A 68 4.87 5.27 -11.37
C PHE A 68 5.20 6.27 -12.46
N GLU A 69 5.64 5.80 -13.62
CA GLU A 69 5.74 6.65 -14.79
C GLU A 69 4.32 7.09 -15.16
N HIS A 70 3.93 8.29 -14.72
CA HIS A 70 2.82 8.98 -15.33
C HIS A 70 3.26 9.30 -16.76
N THR A 71 2.89 8.45 -17.72
CA THR A 71 2.61 8.97 -19.06
C THR A 71 1.45 9.94 -18.88
N ARG A 72 1.77 11.20 -18.55
CA ARG A 72 0.92 12.35 -18.83
C ARG A 72 0.74 12.33 -20.35
N LYS A 73 -0.27 11.63 -20.85
CA LYS A 73 -0.80 11.92 -22.17
C LYS A 73 -1.60 13.21 -22.00
N ASN A 74 -1.03 14.25 -22.58
CA ASN A 74 -1.71 15.45 -23.06
C ASN A 74 -3.07 15.11 -23.67
#